data_AF-A0AAD5UMH0-F1
#
_entry.id   AF-A0AAD5UMH0-F1
#
_cell.length_a   1.000
_cell.length_b   1.000
_cell.length_c   1.000
_cell.angle_alpha   90.00
_cell.angle_beta   90.00
_cell.angle_gamma   90.00
#
_symmetry.space_group_name_H-M   'P 1'
#
loop_
_entity.id
_entity.type
_entity.pdbx_description
1 polymer ?
#
loop_
_entity_poly.entity_id
_entity_poly.type
_entity_poly.pdbx_seq_one_letter_code
_entity_poly.pdbx_strand_id
1 'polypeptide(L)'
;MMRTLLTTSPKPTVNELPKVVDVDFKKIRAVNDGEAKETMLELPNVDVVVISHNHYDHLDLPVMQKLAKKDTWFFVPLGNKDLLVESGIANVVECDWWDEYQVSNDRFDIKIACTPCQHFTGRSLTDRFKTLWSSWVLMSGEKRFFFGGDTGYRTVREGMDEETAPVCPAFKEIGEKYGPFNLSAIPIGAYSPRWFMSAVHCNPRDAVDVHVDIKSQKSVGMHWGTFILTNEPVNEPPIKLLEEMKKRGLDPNAFHVVDIGAAEDAKNLPTKPSNDDLLTLYALFKQATVGDCNTDRPGMLDFTGRAKWDAWNAIKGTSQADAETKYIAKVKSLQG
;
A
#
# COMPACT_ATOMS: atom_id res chain seq x y z
N MET A 1 -12.39 -28.42 -23.50
CA MET A 1 -11.79 -29.46 -22.65
C MET A 1 -10.31 -29.56 -22.97
N MET A 2 -9.47 -28.78 -22.28
CA MET A 2 -8.02 -28.90 -22.36
C MET A 2 -7.57 -29.44 -21.00
N ARG A 3 -7.15 -30.69 -21.03
CA ARG A 3 -6.79 -31.51 -19.88
C ARG A 3 -5.32 -31.23 -19.59
N THR A 4 -5.04 -30.33 -18.66
CA THR A 4 -3.66 -30.13 -18.19
C THR A 4 -3.26 -31.38 -17.42
N LEU A 5 -2.43 -32.20 -18.06
CA LEU A 5 -1.76 -33.34 -17.46
C LEU A 5 -0.86 -32.80 -16.33
N LEU A 6 -1.32 -32.96 -15.09
CA LEU A 6 -0.45 -32.94 -13.91
C LEU A 6 0.50 -34.15 -14.03
N THR A 7 1.62 -33.98 -14.74
CA THR A 7 2.74 -34.89 -14.62
C THR A 7 3.34 -34.65 -13.24
N THR A 8 3.07 -35.58 -12.33
CA THR A 8 3.69 -35.67 -11.00
C THR A 8 5.15 -36.02 -11.17
N SER A 9 5.99 -35.02 -11.42
CA SER A 9 7.41 -35.12 -11.06
C SER A 9 7.47 -35.22 -9.54
N PRO A 10 8.28 -36.13 -8.96
CA PRO A 10 8.42 -36.24 -7.52
C PRO A 10 8.86 -34.88 -6.97
N LYS A 11 8.04 -34.30 -6.08
CA LYS A 11 8.45 -33.13 -5.31
C LYS A 11 9.73 -33.49 -4.56
N PRO A 12 10.79 -32.66 -4.57
CA PRO A 12 11.90 -32.86 -3.67
C PRO A 12 11.35 -33.00 -2.24
N THR A 13 11.76 -34.07 -1.57
CA THR A 13 11.37 -34.38 -0.20
C THR A 13 11.71 -33.21 0.72
N VAL A 14 10.82 -32.91 1.67
CA VAL A 14 10.81 -31.76 2.60
C VAL A 14 12.04 -31.64 3.52
N ASN A 15 13.11 -32.42 3.31
CA ASN A 15 14.21 -32.56 4.27
C ASN A 15 15.57 -31.99 3.84
N GLU A 16 15.69 -31.16 2.80
CA GLU A 16 17.01 -30.61 2.42
C GLU A 16 17.05 -29.10 2.10
N LEU A 17 16.17 -28.27 2.68
CA LEU A 17 16.35 -26.80 2.71
C LEU A 17 15.82 -26.22 4.04
N PRO A 18 16.53 -25.31 4.71
CA PRO A 18 16.10 -24.78 6.01
C PRO A 18 14.88 -23.87 5.85
N LYS A 19 13.75 -24.26 6.44
CA LYS A 19 12.50 -23.47 6.52
C LYS A 19 12.52 -22.34 7.57
N VAL A 20 13.70 -21.91 7.99
CA VAL A 20 13.89 -20.74 8.84
C VAL A 20 15.22 -20.13 8.41
N VAL A 21 15.18 -19.03 7.67
CA VAL A 21 16.36 -18.20 7.49
C VAL A 21 16.33 -17.17 8.61
N ASP A 22 16.99 -17.47 9.73
CA ASP A 22 17.36 -16.45 10.69
C ASP A 22 18.46 -15.60 10.04
N VAL A 23 18.07 -14.42 9.55
CA VAL A 23 19.05 -13.45 9.05
C VAL A 23 19.72 -12.80 10.27
N ASP A 24 20.94 -13.22 10.60
CA ASP A 24 21.74 -12.63 11.70
C ASP A 24 22.50 -11.38 11.21
N PHE A 25 22.03 -10.20 11.63
CA PHE A 25 22.58 -8.89 11.26
C PHE A 25 23.80 -8.46 12.10
N LYS A 26 24.34 -9.29 13.01
CA LYS A 26 25.42 -8.88 13.96
C LYS A 26 26.81 -8.61 13.36
N LYS A 27 26.96 -8.60 12.05
CA LYS A 27 28.20 -8.17 11.39
C LYS A 27 27.87 -7.07 10.41
N ILE A 28 28.15 -5.80 10.74
CA ILE A 28 28.63 -4.73 9.82
C ILE A 28 28.77 -3.42 10.62
N ARG A 29 29.97 -2.81 10.58
CA ARG A 29 30.29 -1.46 11.09
C ARG A 29 30.58 -0.51 9.92
N ALA A 30 30.05 0.71 10.05
CA ALA A 30 30.41 2.05 9.50
C ALA A 30 31.13 2.17 8.14
N VAL A 31 30.63 3.06 7.26
CA VAL A 31 31.30 4.27 6.69
C VAL A 31 30.22 5.17 6.04
N ASN A 32 30.41 6.50 6.15
CA ASN A 32 29.56 7.60 5.69
C ASN A 32 29.88 8.13 4.26
N ASP A 33 28.96 8.99 3.78
CA ASP A 33 29.09 10.20 2.93
C ASP A 33 28.87 10.15 1.40
N GLY A 34 28.06 11.10 0.91
CA GLY A 34 28.15 11.72 -0.43
C GLY A 34 26.85 11.86 -1.23
N GLU A 35 26.38 13.09 -1.45
CA GLU A 35 25.04 13.51 -1.95
C GLU A 35 24.80 13.50 -3.49
N ALA A 36 23.51 13.40 -3.89
CA ALA A 36 22.89 14.18 -4.98
C ALA A 36 21.34 14.22 -4.81
N LYS A 37 20.74 15.43 -4.80
CA LYS A 37 19.31 15.70 -4.52
C LYS A 37 18.45 15.78 -5.77
N GLU A 38 17.68 14.74 -6.05
CA GLU A 38 16.31 14.84 -6.58
C GLU A 38 15.38 14.81 -5.37
N THR A 39 14.42 15.73 -5.25
CA THR A 39 13.45 15.75 -4.14
C THR A 39 12.43 14.61 -4.26
N MET A 40 12.92 13.40 -4.06
CA MET A 40 12.16 12.32 -3.44
C MET A 40 11.92 12.72 -1.98
N LEU A 41 10.79 12.31 -1.38
CA LEU A 41 10.70 12.32 0.08
C LEU A 41 11.98 11.64 0.61
N GLU A 42 12.68 12.29 1.54
CA GLU A 42 13.76 11.63 2.28
C GLU A 42 13.14 10.48 3.08
N LEU A 43 13.05 9.31 2.45
CA LEU A 43 12.61 8.11 3.11
C LEU A 43 13.67 7.75 4.16
N PRO A 44 13.26 7.36 5.38
CA PRO A 44 14.21 6.84 6.35
C PRO A 44 14.92 5.61 5.77
N ASN A 45 16.01 5.18 6.43
CA ASN A 45 16.62 3.90 6.09
C ASN A 45 15.57 2.79 6.19
N VAL A 46 15.33 2.11 5.07
CA VAL A 46 14.38 0.99 4.98
C VAL A 46 15.15 -0.30 5.16
N ASP A 47 14.79 -1.09 6.16
CA ASP A 47 15.47 -2.35 6.46
C ASP A 47 14.86 -3.53 5.68
N VAL A 48 13.56 -3.49 5.39
CA VAL A 48 12.82 -4.54 4.69
C VAL A 48 11.87 -3.91 3.66
N VAL A 49 11.90 -4.44 2.45
CA VAL A 49 10.98 -4.15 1.36
C VAL A 49 10.25 -5.44 0.98
N VAL A 50 8.92 -5.40 0.91
CA VAL A 50 8.11 -6.49 0.35
C VAL A 50 7.54 -6.04 -0.99
N ILE A 51 7.59 -6.91 -2.00
CA ILE A 51 7.09 -6.62 -3.35
C ILE A 51 5.96 -7.59 -3.65
N SER A 52 4.79 -7.08 -4.05
CA SER A 52 3.61 -7.90 -4.35
C SER A 52 3.79 -8.68 -5.66
N HIS A 53 4.27 -8.03 -6.71
CA HIS A 53 4.47 -8.62 -8.04
C HIS A 53 5.32 -7.69 -8.91
N ASN A 54 5.54 -8.08 -10.17
CA ASN A 54 6.52 -7.41 -11.03
C ASN A 54 5.93 -6.44 -12.07
N HIS A 55 4.69 -5.98 -11.95
CA HIS A 55 4.23 -4.88 -12.81
C HIS A 55 5.01 -3.60 -12.50
N TYR A 56 5.10 -2.70 -13.49
CA TYR A 56 5.99 -1.53 -13.45
C TYR A 56 5.64 -0.53 -12.34
N ASP A 57 4.37 -0.44 -11.98
CA ASP A 57 3.84 0.41 -10.93
C ASP A 57 4.07 -0.15 -9.51
N HIS A 58 4.43 -1.44 -9.38
CA HIS A 58 4.78 -2.09 -8.10
C HIS A 58 6.27 -2.42 -7.97
N LEU A 59 6.97 -2.53 -9.09
CA LEU A 59 8.39 -2.87 -9.19
C LEU A 59 9.08 -1.94 -10.19
N ASP A 60 9.39 -0.74 -9.72
CA ASP A 60 10.25 0.24 -10.41
C ASP A 60 11.71 0.01 -10.02
N LEU A 61 12.52 -0.48 -10.96
CA LEU A 61 13.92 -0.84 -10.71
C LEU A 61 14.78 0.35 -10.25
N PRO A 62 14.68 1.55 -10.83
CA PRO A 62 15.38 2.73 -10.32
C PRO A 62 15.08 3.01 -8.84
N VAL A 63 13.82 2.93 -8.41
CA VAL A 63 13.45 3.09 -7.00
C VAL A 63 14.01 1.95 -6.15
N MET A 64 13.91 0.70 -6.60
CA MET A 64 14.46 -0.44 -5.86
C MET A 64 15.97 -0.33 -5.67
N GLN A 65 16.71 0.10 -6.69
CA GLN A 65 18.16 0.36 -6.61
C GLN A 65 18.49 1.47 -5.62
N LYS A 66 17.71 2.57 -5.59
CA LYS A 66 17.86 3.65 -4.61
C LYS A 66 17.61 3.17 -3.18
N LEU A 67 16.68 2.23 -2.97
CA LEU A 67 16.38 1.62 -1.68
C LEU A 67 17.39 0.55 -1.24
N ALA A 68 18.11 -0.06 -2.19
CA ALA A 68 19.03 -1.18 -1.98
C ALA A 68 20.33 -0.76 -1.29
N LYS A 69 20.22 -0.35 -0.02
CA LYS A 69 21.36 -0.19 0.88
C LYS A 69 21.85 -1.58 1.31
N LYS A 70 23.08 -1.62 1.82
CA LYS A 70 23.76 -2.87 2.22
C LYS A 70 22.94 -3.76 3.16
N ASP A 71 22.10 -3.15 3.99
CA ASP A 71 21.36 -3.84 5.04
C ASP A 71 19.85 -3.93 4.73
N THR A 72 19.42 -3.46 3.54
CA THR A 72 18.04 -3.56 3.06
C THR A 72 17.79 -4.96 2.51
N TRP A 73 16.73 -5.64 2.94
CA TRP A 73 16.29 -6.92 2.40
C TRP A 73 15.02 -6.79 1.58
N PHE A 74 15.01 -7.43 0.41
CA PHE A 74 13.86 -7.48 -0.49
C PHE A 74 13.23 -8.87 -0.44
N PHE A 75 11.94 -8.93 -0.14
CA PHE A 75 11.12 -10.14 -0.19
C PHE A 75 10.24 -10.07 -1.42
N VAL A 76 10.40 -11.06 -2.30
CA VAL A 76 9.70 -11.10 -3.59
C VAL A 76 9.02 -12.46 -3.79
N PRO A 77 7.92 -12.53 -4.56
CA PRO A 77 7.29 -13.80 -4.89
C PRO A 77 8.18 -14.61 -5.84
N LEU A 78 8.00 -15.93 -5.85
CA LEU A 78 8.72 -16.89 -6.69
C LEU A 78 8.90 -16.45 -8.15
N GLY A 79 10.12 -16.54 -8.67
CA GLY A 79 10.52 -16.17 -10.04
C GLY A 79 10.88 -14.70 -10.23
N ASN A 80 10.72 -13.82 -9.23
CA ASN A 80 11.03 -12.40 -9.37
C ASN A 80 12.42 -12.01 -8.87
N LYS A 81 13.15 -12.93 -8.22
CA LYS A 81 14.47 -12.63 -7.64
C LYS A 81 15.50 -12.23 -8.68
N ASP A 82 15.56 -12.96 -9.80
CA ASP A 82 16.57 -12.75 -10.84
C ASP A 82 16.52 -11.33 -11.39
N LEU A 83 15.31 -10.77 -11.57
CA LEU A 83 15.12 -9.39 -12.02
C LEU A 83 15.80 -8.36 -11.10
N LEU A 84 15.72 -8.54 -9.78
CA LEU A 84 16.37 -7.65 -8.81
C LEU A 84 17.88 -7.86 -8.77
N VAL A 85 18.33 -9.12 -8.79
CA VAL A 85 19.75 -9.47 -8.75
C VAL A 85 20.48 -8.97 -9.99
N GLU A 86 19.91 -9.17 -11.18
CA GLU A 86 20.43 -8.64 -12.45
C GLU A 86 20.48 -7.12 -12.47
N SER A 87 19.62 -6.45 -11.69
CA SER A 87 19.61 -5.00 -11.50
C SER A 87 20.56 -4.52 -10.40
N GLY A 88 21.43 -5.40 -9.86
CA GLY A 88 22.45 -5.06 -8.88
C GLY A 88 21.99 -5.10 -7.42
N ILE A 89 20.82 -5.66 -7.12
CA ILE A 89 20.27 -5.75 -5.77
C ILE A 89 20.55 -7.15 -5.21
N ALA A 90 21.46 -7.24 -4.23
CA ALA A 90 21.96 -8.53 -3.75
C ALA A 90 21.06 -9.23 -2.71
N ASN A 91 20.49 -8.46 -1.78
CA ASN A 91 19.76 -9.02 -0.63
C ASN A 91 18.31 -9.31 -1.00
N VAL A 92 18.09 -10.41 -1.72
CA VAL A 92 16.75 -10.79 -2.21
C VAL A 92 16.38 -12.20 -1.75
N VAL A 93 15.26 -12.28 -1.03
CA VAL A 93 14.59 -13.51 -0.61
C VAL A 93 13.41 -13.76 -1.53
N GLU A 94 13.39 -14.94 -2.11
CA GLU A 94 12.32 -15.40 -2.98
C GLU A 94 11.39 -16.34 -2.20
N CYS A 95 10.07 -16.10 -2.30
CA CYS A 95 9.07 -16.75 -1.47
C CYS A 95 7.95 -17.37 -2.31
N ASP A 96 7.57 -18.61 -2.02
CA ASP A 96 6.29 -19.17 -2.48
C ASP A 96 5.18 -18.78 -1.49
N TRP A 97 3.92 -18.98 -1.88
CA TRP A 97 2.81 -18.75 -0.97
C TRP A 97 2.90 -19.63 0.27
N TRP A 98 2.60 -19.01 1.41
CA TRP A 98 2.65 -19.55 2.76
C TRP A 98 4.05 -19.78 3.33
N ASP A 99 5.11 -19.42 2.60
CA ASP A 99 6.44 -19.33 3.19
C ASP A 99 6.47 -18.20 4.23
N GLU A 100 7.13 -18.48 5.35
CA GLU A 100 7.30 -17.58 6.49
C GLU A 100 8.79 -17.39 6.77
N TYR A 101 9.21 -16.15 7.01
CA TYR A 101 10.59 -15.80 7.33
C TYR A 101 10.64 -14.92 8.57
N GLN A 102 11.63 -15.17 9.42
CA GLN A 102 11.92 -14.32 10.58
C GLN A 102 13.07 -13.38 10.21
N VAL A 103 12.88 -12.08 10.42
CA VAL A 103 13.91 -11.07 10.21
C VAL A 103 14.06 -10.28 11.49
N SER A 104 15.23 -10.42 12.14
CA SER A 104 15.46 -9.84 13.45
C SER A 104 16.85 -9.23 13.56
N ASN A 105 16.95 -8.04 14.13
CA ASN A 105 18.22 -7.42 14.53
C ASN A 105 18.03 -6.62 15.82
N ASP A 106 19.07 -5.87 16.23
CA ASP A 106 19.02 -5.08 17.46
C ASP A 106 17.95 -3.95 17.45
N ARG A 107 17.35 -3.63 16.30
CA ARG A 107 16.33 -2.57 16.13
C ARG A 107 14.90 -3.09 15.97
N PHE A 108 14.71 -4.27 15.36
CA PHE A 108 13.38 -4.82 15.12
C PHE A 108 13.38 -6.34 15.06
N ASP A 109 12.19 -6.91 15.26
CA ASP A 109 11.92 -8.33 15.12
C ASP A 109 10.58 -8.51 14.40
N ILE A 110 10.61 -9.06 13.18
CA ILE A 110 9.44 -9.17 12.31
C ILE A 110 9.39 -10.52 11.62
N LYS A 111 8.24 -11.19 11.72
CA LYS A 111 7.90 -12.33 10.88
C LYS A 111 7.17 -11.83 9.64
N ILE A 112 7.60 -12.28 8.48
CA ILE A 112 7.05 -11.94 7.18
C ILE A 112 6.51 -13.23 6.55
N ALA A 113 5.27 -13.22 6.11
CA ALA A 113 4.68 -14.34 5.36
C ALA A 113 4.25 -13.88 3.97
N CYS A 114 4.68 -14.62 2.96
CA CYS A 114 4.18 -14.47 1.59
C CYS A 114 2.80 -15.15 1.55
N THR A 115 1.75 -14.46 1.12
CA THR A 115 0.39 -15.00 1.12
C THR A 115 -0.27 -14.89 -0.25
N PRO A 116 -1.23 -15.75 -0.58
CA PRO A 116 -1.88 -15.69 -1.88
C PRO A 116 -2.74 -14.45 -2.06
N CYS A 117 -2.75 -13.92 -3.28
CA CYS A 117 -3.77 -13.00 -3.77
C CYS A 117 -4.19 -13.39 -5.19
N GLN A 118 -5.22 -12.75 -5.76
CA GLN A 118 -5.77 -13.07 -7.08
C GLN A 118 -5.31 -12.04 -8.12
N HIS A 119 -4.17 -12.28 -8.75
CA HIS A 119 -3.60 -11.36 -9.74
C HIS A 119 -2.79 -12.09 -10.82
N PHE A 120 -1.95 -11.37 -11.57
CA PHE A 120 -0.99 -11.93 -12.53
C PHE A 120 0.31 -11.13 -12.55
N THR A 121 1.29 -11.60 -13.32
CA THR A 121 2.58 -10.94 -13.53
C THR A 121 2.91 -10.79 -15.00
N GLY A 122 3.83 -9.89 -15.33
CA GLY A 122 4.38 -9.70 -16.67
C GLY A 122 5.01 -8.32 -16.87
N ARG A 123 6.18 -8.28 -17.51
CA ARG A 123 6.88 -7.03 -17.86
C ARG A 123 7.12 -6.88 -19.36
N SER A 124 6.83 -7.92 -20.14
CA SER A 124 7.00 -7.96 -21.58
C SER A 124 5.87 -8.74 -22.25
N LEU A 125 5.83 -8.72 -23.58
CA LEU A 125 4.78 -9.40 -24.34
C LEU A 125 4.81 -10.93 -24.19
N THR A 126 5.87 -11.50 -23.61
CA THR A 126 6.10 -12.95 -23.62
C THR A 126 6.30 -13.56 -22.23
N ASP A 127 6.22 -12.78 -21.16
CA ASP A 127 6.51 -13.24 -19.79
C ASP A 127 5.31 -13.25 -18.85
N ARG A 128 4.11 -13.06 -19.40
CA ARG A 128 2.88 -13.10 -18.61
C ARG A 128 2.75 -14.44 -17.87
N PHE A 129 2.46 -14.38 -16.57
CA PHE A 129 2.33 -15.54 -15.66
C PHE A 129 3.60 -16.39 -15.48
N LYS A 130 4.80 -15.89 -15.85
CA LYS A 130 6.05 -16.63 -15.62
C LYS A 130 6.59 -16.52 -14.20
N THR A 131 6.13 -15.55 -13.43
CA THR A 131 6.52 -15.35 -12.02
C THR A 131 5.28 -15.25 -11.14
N LEU A 132 5.45 -15.47 -9.85
CA LEU A 132 4.38 -15.43 -8.86
C LEU A 132 4.02 -13.97 -8.49
N TRP A 133 2.80 -13.79 -7.99
CA TRP A 133 2.27 -12.57 -7.36
C TRP A 133 1.84 -12.91 -5.94
N SER A 134 1.84 -11.97 -5.01
CA SER A 134 1.47 -12.21 -3.61
C SER A 134 0.91 -10.99 -2.91
N SER A 135 0.17 -11.27 -1.83
CA SER A 135 0.01 -10.37 -0.70
C SER A 135 1.05 -10.71 0.38
N TRP A 136 1.13 -9.88 1.42
CA TRP A 136 2.10 -10.05 2.50
C TRP A 136 1.45 -9.87 3.87
N VAL A 137 1.90 -10.69 4.82
CA VAL A 137 1.58 -10.55 6.24
C VAL A 137 2.86 -10.22 7.00
N LEU A 138 2.81 -9.16 7.80
CA LEU A 138 3.91 -8.69 8.62
C LEU A 138 3.48 -8.73 10.09
N MET A 139 4.27 -9.40 10.94
CA MET A 139 3.95 -9.62 12.35
C MET A 139 5.13 -9.23 13.22
N SER A 140 4.93 -8.33 14.19
CA SER A 140 5.95 -7.93 15.16
C SER A 140 5.32 -7.82 16.54
N GLY A 141 5.73 -8.70 17.46
CA GLY A 141 5.04 -8.89 18.74
C GLY A 141 3.54 -9.17 18.54
N GLU A 142 2.70 -8.35 19.15
CA GLU A 142 1.23 -8.44 19.00
C GLU A 142 0.70 -7.70 17.76
N LYS A 143 1.56 -6.93 17.06
CA LYS A 143 1.14 -6.12 15.91
C LYS A 143 1.15 -6.94 14.63
N ARG A 144 0.07 -6.81 13.86
CA ARG A 144 -0.14 -7.52 12.60
C ARG A 144 -0.58 -6.56 11.51
N PHE A 145 0.12 -6.58 10.40
CA PHE A 145 -0.15 -5.79 9.21
C PHE A 145 -0.34 -6.68 7.99
N PHE A 146 -1.35 -6.37 7.17
CA PHE A 146 -1.58 -7.04 5.89
C PHE A 146 -1.39 -6.06 4.73
N PHE A 147 -0.61 -6.45 3.73
CA PHE A 147 -0.46 -5.73 2.47
C PHE A 147 -1.04 -6.57 1.34
N GLY A 148 -2.15 -6.11 0.74
CA GLY A 148 -2.91 -6.88 -0.23
C GLY A 148 -2.27 -7.05 -1.61
N GLY A 149 -1.27 -6.23 -1.94
CA GLY A 149 -0.81 -6.08 -3.33
C GLY A 149 -1.95 -5.66 -4.26
N ASP A 150 -1.78 -5.92 -5.55
CA ASP A 150 -2.92 -5.92 -6.46
C ASP A 150 -3.62 -7.26 -6.39
N THR A 151 -4.94 -7.20 -6.34
CA THR A 151 -5.75 -8.40 -6.24
C THR A 151 -7.18 -8.14 -6.64
N GLY A 152 -7.79 -9.12 -7.30
CA GLY A 152 -9.23 -9.29 -7.32
C GLY A 152 -9.72 -9.96 -6.05
N TYR A 153 -11.01 -9.83 -5.76
CA TYR A 153 -11.70 -10.65 -4.76
C TYR A 153 -12.68 -11.62 -5.43
N ARG A 154 -13.29 -11.20 -6.55
CA ARG A 154 -14.31 -11.98 -7.27
C ARG A 154 -13.90 -12.20 -8.71
N THR A 155 -14.61 -13.05 -9.44
CA THR A 155 -14.53 -13.08 -10.91
C THR A 155 -15.93 -12.88 -11.48
N VAL A 156 -16.21 -11.66 -11.93
CA VAL A 156 -17.48 -11.26 -12.54
C VAL A 156 -17.38 -11.48 -14.05
N ARG A 157 -18.32 -12.27 -14.61
CA ARG A 157 -18.44 -12.43 -16.07
C ARG A 157 -19.46 -11.46 -16.63
N GLU A 158 -19.44 -11.24 -17.94
CA GLU A 158 -20.45 -10.42 -18.60
C GLU A 158 -21.86 -10.96 -18.32
N GLY A 159 -22.77 -10.08 -17.88
CA GLY A 159 -24.14 -10.42 -17.49
C GLY A 159 -24.29 -11.17 -16.15
N MET A 160 -23.20 -11.40 -15.42
CA MET A 160 -23.23 -12.04 -14.10
C MET A 160 -23.61 -11.04 -13.01
N ASP A 161 -24.44 -11.49 -12.06
CA ASP A 161 -24.69 -10.76 -10.82
C ASP A 161 -23.46 -10.84 -9.90
N GLU A 162 -22.86 -9.68 -9.58
CA GLU A 162 -21.68 -9.58 -8.70
C GLU A 162 -21.94 -10.13 -7.30
N GLU A 163 -23.18 -10.14 -6.82
CA GLU A 163 -23.54 -10.69 -5.51
C GLU A 163 -23.29 -12.20 -5.44
N THR A 164 -23.47 -12.88 -6.56
CA THR A 164 -23.36 -14.35 -6.70
C THR A 164 -22.04 -14.80 -7.35
N ALA A 165 -21.21 -13.84 -7.75
CA ALA A 165 -19.94 -14.13 -8.40
C ALA A 165 -19.01 -14.93 -7.46
N PRO A 166 -18.25 -15.91 -7.99
CA PRO A 166 -17.30 -16.67 -7.20
C PRO A 166 -16.23 -15.74 -6.60
N VAL A 167 -15.83 -16.05 -5.37
CA VAL A 167 -14.86 -15.26 -4.60
C VAL A 167 -13.58 -16.06 -4.32
N CYS A 168 -12.46 -15.36 -4.14
CA CYS A 168 -11.18 -15.94 -3.79
C CYS A 168 -11.19 -16.38 -2.32
N PRO A 169 -11.01 -17.68 -2.01
CA PRO A 169 -11.06 -18.17 -0.64
C PRO A 169 -9.84 -17.77 0.21
N ALA A 170 -8.73 -17.38 -0.44
CA ALA A 170 -7.46 -17.12 0.22
C ALA A 170 -7.55 -16.05 1.32
N PHE A 171 -8.38 -15.02 1.15
CA PHE A 171 -8.51 -13.95 2.16
C PHE A 171 -9.08 -14.46 3.48
N LYS A 172 -10.07 -15.36 3.40
CA LYS A 172 -10.61 -15.99 4.60
C LYS A 172 -9.59 -16.92 5.24
N GLU A 173 -8.85 -17.70 4.45
CA GLU A 173 -7.75 -18.54 4.94
C GLU A 173 -6.65 -17.70 5.64
N ILE A 174 -6.31 -16.54 5.07
CA ILE A 174 -5.36 -15.57 5.66
C ILE A 174 -5.90 -15.03 6.99
N GLY A 175 -7.18 -14.64 7.06
CA GLY A 175 -7.82 -14.16 8.28
C GLY A 175 -7.99 -15.24 9.36
N GLU A 176 -8.11 -16.50 8.97
CA GLU A 176 -8.10 -17.64 9.88
C GLU A 176 -6.71 -17.95 10.41
N LYS A 177 -5.68 -17.90 9.55
CA LYS A 177 -4.30 -18.25 9.92
C LYS A 177 -3.58 -17.14 10.69
N TYR A 178 -3.76 -15.89 10.27
CA TYR A 178 -2.94 -14.77 10.76
C TYR A 178 -3.74 -13.65 11.45
N GLY A 179 -5.04 -13.54 11.17
CA GLY A 179 -5.90 -12.49 11.74
C GLY A 179 -6.16 -12.67 13.25
N PRO A 180 -6.69 -11.65 13.93
CA PRO A 180 -7.09 -10.35 13.38
C PRO A 180 -5.88 -9.43 13.10
N PHE A 181 -5.98 -8.59 12.05
CA PHE A 181 -4.95 -7.60 11.74
C PHE A 181 -5.24 -6.27 12.42
N ASN A 182 -4.21 -5.58 12.90
CA ASN A 182 -4.38 -4.23 13.45
C ASN A 182 -4.58 -3.19 12.35
N LEU A 183 -3.87 -3.36 11.24
CA LEU A 183 -3.92 -2.48 10.09
C LEU A 183 -3.75 -3.29 8.81
N SER A 184 -4.44 -2.89 7.74
CA SER A 184 -4.24 -3.47 6.41
C SER A 184 -4.16 -2.39 5.34
N ALA A 185 -3.38 -2.61 4.29
CA ALA A 185 -3.41 -1.81 3.07
C ALA A 185 -4.05 -2.66 1.96
N ILE A 186 -5.18 -2.20 1.41
CA ILE A 186 -6.04 -2.97 0.49
C ILE A 186 -6.34 -2.12 -0.75
N PRO A 187 -6.19 -2.63 -1.98
CA PRO A 187 -6.45 -1.86 -3.19
C PRO A 187 -7.95 -1.55 -3.33
N ILE A 188 -8.28 -0.33 -3.77
CA ILE A 188 -9.68 0.08 -4.00
C ILE A 188 -9.95 0.61 -5.42
N GLY A 189 -8.92 0.77 -6.25
CA GLY A 189 -9.00 1.30 -7.61
C GLY A 189 -8.56 0.31 -8.68
N ALA A 190 -8.50 0.77 -9.93
CA ALA A 190 -8.18 -0.02 -11.12
C ALA A 190 -9.20 -1.12 -11.49
N TYR A 191 -10.51 -0.89 -11.26
CA TYR A 191 -11.51 -1.96 -11.29
C TYR A 191 -12.50 -1.94 -12.46
N SER A 192 -12.44 -0.95 -13.36
CA SER A 192 -13.41 -0.80 -14.45
C SER A 192 -12.85 -1.17 -15.84
N PRO A 193 -13.59 -1.90 -16.70
CA PRO A 193 -14.93 -2.48 -16.49
C PRO A 193 -14.87 -3.83 -15.75
N ARG A 194 -15.94 -4.15 -14.99
CA ARG A 194 -15.97 -5.28 -14.05
C ARG A 194 -15.81 -6.65 -14.69
N TRP A 195 -16.42 -6.89 -15.86
CA TRP A 195 -16.30 -8.17 -16.57
C TRP A 195 -14.85 -8.50 -16.98
N PHE A 196 -13.98 -7.48 -17.06
CA PHE A 196 -12.58 -7.62 -17.43
C PHE A 196 -11.66 -7.53 -16.21
N MET A 197 -11.86 -6.52 -15.36
CA MET A 197 -10.93 -6.19 -14.27
C MET A 197 -11.20 -6.96 -12.98
N SER A 198 -12.42 -7.46 -12.73
CA SER A 198 -12.77 -8.06 -11.42
C SER A 198 -11.88 -9.22 -11.02
N ALA A 199 -11.45 -10.03 -11.99
CA ALA A 199 -10.57 -11.18 -11.75
C ALA A 199 -9.18 -10.78 -11.22
N VAL A 200 -8.78 -9.52 -11.33
CA VAL A 200 -7.43 -9.06 -11.01
C VAL A 200 -7.37 -7.80 -10.13
N HIS A 201 -8.46 -7.03 -10.03
CA HIS A 201 -8.56 -5.84 -9.17
C HIS A 201 -9.90 -5.76 -8.41
N CYS A 202 -9.79 -5.48 -7.12
CA CYS A 202 -10.89 -5.16 -6.24
C CYS A 202 -11.52 -3.82 -6.63
N ASN A 203 -12.85 -3.79 -6.68
CA ASN A 203 -13.57 -2.53 -6.49
C ASN A 203 -13.69 -2.23 -4.96
N PRO A 204 -14.27 -1.09 -4.56
CA PRO A 204 -14.44 -0.79 -3.15
C PRO A 204 -15.31 -1.77 -2.38
N ARG A 205 -16.31 -2.41 -3.02
CA ARG A 205 -17.11 -3.49 -2.39
C ARG A 205 -16.23 -4.68 -2.04
N ASP A 206 -15.47 -5.16 -3.01
CA ASP A 206 -14.51 -6.25 -2.88
C ASP A 206 -13.45 -5.94 -1.81
N ALA A 207 -12.97 -4.70 -1.77
CA ALA A 207 -12.01 -4.28 -0.75
C ALA A 207 -12.59 -4.38 0.67
N VAL A 208 -13.86 -4.02 0.87
CA VAL A 208 -14.54 -4.19 2.16
C VAL A 208 -14.77 -5.67 2.48
N ASP A 209 -15.01 -6.53 1.48
CA ASP A 209 -15.04 -7.98 1.70
C ASP A 209 -13.69 -8.52 2.17
N VAL A 210 -12.59 -8.11 1.52
CA VAL A 210 -11.23 -8.47 1.93
C VAL A 210 -10.97 -8.01 3.37
N HIS A 211 -11.33 -6.76 3.72
CA HIS A 211 -11.20 -6.23 5.08
C HIS A 211 -11.88 -7.12 6.13
N VAL A 212 -13.10 -7.60 5.84
CA VAL A 212 -13.86 -8.48 6.72
C VAL A 212 -13.25 -9.88 6.79
N ASP A 213 -12.93 -10.50 5.64
CA ASP A 213 -12.45 -11.88 5.56
C ASP A 213 -11.08 -12.06 6.22
N ILE A 214 -10.18 -11.09 6.07
CA ILE A 214 -8.89 -11.10 6.77
C ILE A 214 -9.02 -10.74 8.26
N LYS A 215 -10.20 -10.31 8.72
CA LYS A 215 -10.48 -9.83 10.08
C LYS A 215 -9.63 -8.61 10.44
N SER A 216 -9.57 -7.64 9.54
CA SER A 216 -8.85 -6.39 9.79
C SER A 216 -9.61 -5.49 10.75
N GLN A 217 -8.92 -4.88 11.72
CA GLN A 217 -9.49 -3.87 12.61
C GLN A 217 -9.56 -2.50 11.93
N LYS A 218 -8.50 -2.14 11.20
CA LYS A 218 -8.41 -0.91 10.41
C LYS A 218 -7.80 -1.19 9.05
N SER A 219 -8.26 -0.50 8.01
CA SER A 219 -7.67 -0.58 6.68
C SER A 219 -7.42 0.79 6.10
N VAL A 220 -6.43 0.87 5.20
CA VAL A 220 -6.13 2.03 4.37
C VAL A 220 -6.25 1.62 2.90
N GLY A 221 -7.00 2.42 2.14
CA GLY A 221 -7.23 2.20 0.72
C GLY A 221 -6.01 2.66 -0.08
N MET A 222 -5.50 1.76 -0.92
CA MET A 222 -4.38 2.02 -1.82
C MET A 222 -4.76 1.75 -3.28
N HIS A 223 -3.82 1.91 -4.20
CA HIS A 223 -4.01 1.64 -5.64
C HIS A 223 -5.15 2.47 -6.30
N TRP A 224 -5.29 3.72 -5.87
CA TRP A 224 -6.24 4.69 -6.39
C TRP A 224 -5.60 6.08 -6.38
N GLY A 225 -6.09 7.01 -7.22
CA GLY A 225 -5.67 8.42 -7.12
C GLY A 225 -4.27 8.76 -7.65
N THR A 226 -3.50 7.79 -8.17
CA THR A 226 -2.09 8.01 -8.58
C THR A 226 -1.85 7.76 -10.07
N PHE A 227 -2.24 6.59 -10.59
CA PHE A 227 -2.16 6.27 -12.03
C PHE A 227 -3.55 5.98 -12.59
N ILE A 228 -3.83 6.46 -13.81
CA ILE A 228 -5.06 6.13 -14.53
C ILE A 228 -4.81 4.83 -15.28
N LEU A 229 -5.19 3.70 -14.67
CA LEU A 229 -5.00 2.36 -15.23
C LEU A 229 -6.25 1.81 -15.92
N THR A 230 -7.40 2.44 -15.69
CA THR A 230 -8.74 1.98 -16.08
C THR A 230 -9.69 3.18 -16.24
N ASN A 231 -10.96 2.89 -16.55
CA ASN A 231 -11.95 3.88 -16.96
C ASN A 231 -12.77 4.50 -15.82
N GLU A 232 -12.59 4.12 -14.55
CA GLU A 232 -13.32 4.77 -13.46
C GLU A 232 -12.84 6.20 -13.20
N PRO A 233 -13.72 7.11 -12.73
CA PRO A 233 -13.28 8.42 -12.27
C PRO A 233 -12.31 8.29 -11.08
N VAL A 234 -11.22 9.06 -11.11
CA VAL A 234 -10.12 8.98 -10.12
C VAL A 234 -10.59 9.18 -8.67
N ASN A 235 -11.63 9.97 -8.45
CA ASN A 235 -12.21 10.28 -7.14
C ASN A 235 -13.39 9.38 -6.74
N GLU A 236 -13.82 8.45 -7.60
CA GLU A 236 -14.91 7.52 -7.33
C GLU A 236 -14.58 6.49 -6.22
N PRO A 237 -13.36 5.90 -6.16
CA PRO A 237 -13.08 4.81 -5.22
C PRO A 237 -13.31 5.15 -3.75
N PRO A 238 -12.87 6.31 -3.20
CA PRO A 238 -13.16 6.68 -1.82
C PRO A 238 -14.65 6.86 -1.52
N ILE A 239 -15.41 7.42 -2.47
CA ILE A 239 -16.86 7.64 -2.29
C ILE A 239 -17.56 6.28 -2.19
N LYS A 240 -17.29 5.38 -3.13
CA LYS A 240 -17.87 4.04 -3.14
C LYS A 240 -17.43 3.22 -1.93
N LEU A 241 -16.20 3.39 -1.45
CA LEU A 241 -15.73 2.74 -0.22
C LEU A 241 -16.61 3.10 0.98
N LEU A 242 -16.85 4.40 1.20
CA LEU A 242 -17.69 4.87 2.29
C LEU A 242 -19.14 4.37 2.17
N GLU A 243 -19.69 4.35 0.96
CA GLU A 243 -21.03 3.79 0.70
C GLU A 243 -21.11 2.31 1.08
N GLU A 244 -20.13 1.51 0.68
CA GLU A 244 -20.08 0.06 0.96
C GLU A 244 -19.88 -0.24 2.46
N MET A 245 -19.04 0.52 3.15
CA MET A 245 -18.91 0.43 4.61
C MET A 245 -20.22 0.74 5.31
N LYS A 246 -20.92 1.80 4.89
CA LYS A 246 -22.21 2.20 5.46
C LYS A 246 -23.27 1.13 5.26
N LYS A 247 -23.35 0.52 4.06
CA LYS A 247 -24.28 -0.58 3.76
C LYS A 247 -24.09 -1.77 4.70
N ARG A 248 -22.85 -2.03 5.14
CA ARG A 248 -22.48 -3.14 6.04
C ARG A 248 -22.53 -2.77 7.52
N GLY A 249 -22.84 -1.52 7.86
CA GLY A 249 -22.85 -1.04 9.24
C GLY A 249 -21.47 -1.08 9.92
N LEU A 250 -20.39 -0.95 9.14
CA LEU A 250 -19.04 -0.88 9.70
C LEU A 250 -18.80 0.48 10.37
N ASP A 251 -17.89 0.50 11.35
CA ASP A 251 -17.38 1.75 11.92
C ASP A 251 -16.82 2.61 10.78
N PRO A 252 -17.24 3.89 10.63
CA PRO A 252 -16.66 4.80 9.64
C PRO A 252 -15.13 4.92 9.73
N ASN A 253 -14.54 4.55 10.88
CA ASN A 253 -13.09 4.54 11.10
C ASN A 253 -12.40 3.19 10.85
N ALA A 254 -13.13 2.19 10.37
CA ALA A 254 -12.57 0.86 10.10
C ALA A 254 -11.80 0.81 8.77
N PHE A 255 -12.08 1.69 7.81
CA PHE A 255 -11.41 1.67 6.50
C PHE A 255 -11.37 3.09 5.92
N HIS A 256 -10.18 3.67 5.91
CA HIS A 256 -9.96 5.03 5.43
C HIS A 256 -9.20 5.03 4.10
N VAL A 257 -9.17 6.16 3.43
CA VAL A 257 -8.20 6.43 2.39
C VAL A 257 -7.25 7.52 2.88
N VAL A 258 -5.99 7.49 2.42
CA VAL A 258 -5.10 8.63 2.58
C VAL A 258 -5.24 9.46 1.31
N ASP A 259 -5.68 10.71 1.44
CA ASP A 259 -5.91 11.54 0.26
C ASP A 259 -4.58 11.94 -0.40
N ILE A 260 -4.28 11.29 -1.53
CA ILE A 260 -3.15 11.61 -2.42
C ILE A 260 -3.53 12.73 -3.40
N GLY A 261 -4.83 12.83 -3.74
CA GLY A 261 -5.35 13.72 -4.77
C GLY A 261 -5.37 15.18 -4.32
N ALA A 262 -5.94 15.51 -3.15
CA ALA A 262 -6.01 16.90 -2.71
C ALA A 262 -4.63 17.51 -2.43
N ALA A 263 -3.69 16.71 -1.94
CA ALA A 263 -2.32 17.18 -1.72
C ALA A 263 -1.57 17.43 -3.03
N GLU A 264 -1.83 16.65 -4.08
CA GLU A 264 -1.24 16.82 -5.41
C GLU A 264 -1.93 17.93 -6.22
N ASP A 265 -3.26 17.98 -6.17
CA ASP A 265 -4.09 19.03 -6.74
C ASP A 265 -3.75 20.40 -6.16
N ALA A 266 -3.48 20.47 -4.85
CA ALA A 266 -3.02 21.70 -4.20
C ALA A 266 -1.66 22.19 -4.73
N LYS A 267 -0.80 21.28 -5.23
CA LYS A 267 0.47 21.64 -5.86
C LYS A 267 0.29 22.08 -7.31
N ASN A 268 -0.74 21.57 -7.99
CA ASN A 268 -1.00 21.75 -9.42
C ASN A 268 -2.19 22.67 -9.72
N LEU A 269 -2.48 23.64 -8.85
CA LEU A 269 -3.58 24.59 -9.06
C LEU A 269 -3.36 25.47 -10.31
N PRO A 270 -4.42 25.74 -11.10
CA PRO A 270 -4.30 26.46 -12.38
C PRO A 270 -3.83 27.90 -12.19
N THR A 271 -4.03 28.47 -11.01
CA THR A 271 -3.54 29.79 -10.63
C THR A 271 -2.96 29.76 -9.23
N LYS A 272 -1.98 30.62 -8.96
CA LYS A 272 -1.40 30.75 -7.62
C LYS A 272 -2.46 31.27 -6.64
N PRO A 273 -2.79 30.55 -5.55
CA PRO A 273 -3.78 31.01 -4.58
C PRO A 273 -3.34 32.26 -3.84
N SER A 274 -4.29 32.93 -3.19
CA SER A 274 -3.98 34.03 -2.29
C SER A 274 -3.20 33.54 -1.06
N ASN A 275 -2.51 34.45 -0.36
CA ASN A 275 -1.81 34.08 0.88
C ASN A 275 -2.77 33.53 1.94
N ASP A 276 -4.01 34.03 2.00
CA ASP A 276 -5.03 33.57 2.93
C ASP A 276 -5.51 32.15 2.58
N ASP A 277 -5.61 31.84 1.28
CA ASP A 277 -5.91 30.48 0.81
C ASP A 277 -4.79 29.51 1.17
N LEU A 278 -3.52 29.92 0.98
CA LEU A 278 -2.35 29.11 1.34
C LEU A 278 -2.28 28.85 2.86
N LEU A 279 -2.59 29.85 3.69
CA LEU A 279 -2.67 29.68 5.14
C LEU A 279 -3.83 28.77 5.55
N THR A 280 -4.97 28.88 4.88
CA THR A 280 -6.13 28.02 5.10
C THR A 280 -5.81 26.56 4.74
N LEU A 281 -5.23 26.33 3.56
CA LEU A 281 -4.76 25.00 3.14
C LEU A 281 -3.72 24.43 4.11
N TYR A 282 -2.75 25.24 4.53
CA TYR A 282 -1.74 24.82 5.51
C TYR A 282 -2.37 24.41 6.85
N ALA A 283 -3.26 25.23 7.40
CA ALA A 283 -3.92 24.95 8.67
C ALA A 283 -4.71 23.65 8.59
N LEU A 284 -5.58 23.51 7.59
CA LEU A 284 -6.43 22.33 7.38
C LEU A 284 -5.58 21.07 7.18
N PHE A 285 -4.51 21.15 6.38
CA PHE A 285 -3.58 20.03 6.20
C PHE A 285 -2.89 19.63 7.50
N LYS A 286 -2.39 20.60 8.27
CA LYS A 286 -1.74 20.34 9.56
C LYS A 286 -2.71 19.75 10.58
N GLN A 287 -3.93 20.26 10.65
CA GLN A 287 -4.96 19.72 11.54
C GLN A 287 -5.40 18.32 11.12
N ALA A 288 -5.55 18.04 9.82
CA ALA A 288 -5.88 16.71 9.32
C ALA A 288 -4.78 15.67 9.62
N THR A 289 -3.50 16.06 9.45
CA THR A 289 -2.37 15.13 9.54
C THR A 289 -1.76 15.00 10.94
N VAL A 290 -1.80 16.06 11.74
CA VAL A 290 -1.14 16.12 13.07
C VAL A 290 -2.14 16.31 14.21
N GLY A 291 -3.35 16.81 13.94
CA GLY A 291 -4.32 17.20 14.97
C GLY A 291 -4.04 18.61 15.49
N ASP A 292 -4.45 18.86 16.74
CA ASP A 292 -4.34 20.18 17.37
C ASP A 292 -2.89 20.69 17.41
N CYS A 293 -2.73 22.01 17.19
CA CYS A 293 -1.41 22.66 17.25
C CYS A 293 -0.72 22.39 18.59
N ASN A 294 0.47 21.78 18.51
CA ASN A 294 1.22 21.23 19.64
C ASN A 294 2.67 21.75 19.71
N THR A 295 2.99 22.81 18.98
CA THR A 295 4.31 23.44 18.96
C THR A 295 4.26 24.83 19.57
N ASP A 296 5.40 25.33 20.06
CA ASP A 296 5.51 26.71 20.50
C ASP A 296 5.35 27.69 19.33
N ARG A 297 4.78 28.86 19.63
CA ARG A 297 4.59 29.92 18.65
C ARG A 297 5.95 30.51 18.24
N PRO A 298 6.29 30.61 16.94
CA PRO A 298 7.60 31.11 16.49
C PRO A 298 7.90 32.55 16.93
N GLY A 299 9.20 32.87 16.98
CA GLY A 299 9.73 34.12 17.54
C GLY A 299 9.42 35.38 16.72
N MET A 300 9.67 36.56 17.32
CA MET A 300 9.19 37.85 16.80
C MET A 300 9.76 38.31 15.44
N LEU A 301 10.72 37.60 14.89
CA LEU A 301 11.35 37.87 13.59
C LEU A 301 10.92 36.88 12.49
N ASP A 302 10.26 35.79 12.85
CA ASP A 302 9.72 34.80 11.90
C ASP A 302 8.25 35.10 11.60
N PHE A 303 8.02 36.03 10.67
CA PHE A 303 6.67 36.47 10.30
C PHE A 303 5.86 35.36 9.60
N THR A 304 6.52 34.53 8.78
CA THR A 304 5.86 33.46 8.01
C THR A 304 5.51 32.28 8.92
N GLY A 305 6.43 31.86 9.79
CA GLY A 305 6.19 30.80 10.75
C GLY A 305 5.08 31.17 11.73
N ARG A 306 5.02 32.42 12.20
CA ARG A 306 3.90 32.89 13.05
C ARG A 306 2.57 32.88 12.33
N ALA A 307 2.48 33.37 11.09
CA ALA A 307 1.23 33.36 10.35
C ALA A 307 0.70 31.93 10.12
N LYS A 308 1.60 30.98 9.81
CA LYS A 308 1.29 29.55 9.69
C LYS A 308 0.84 28.94 11.02
N TRP A 309 1.57 29.23 12.09
CA TRP A 309 1.23 28.78 13.44
C TRP A 309 -0.13 29.34 13.89
N ASP A 310 -0.37 30.63 13.68
CA ASP A 310 -1.62 31.31 14.05
C ASP A 310 -2.81 30.69 13.29
N ALA A 311 -2.64 30.43 11.99
CA ALA A 311 -3.66 29.78 11.16
C ALA A 311 -3.97 28.34 11.63
N TRP A 312 -2.95 27.53 11.95
CA TRP A 312 -3.16 26.17 12.46
C TRP A 312 -3.78 26.17 13.86
N ASN A 313 -3.28 27.02 14.77
CA ASN A 313 -3.80 27.14 16.12
C ASN A 313 -5.24 27.68 16.15
N ALA A 314 -5.65 28.52 15.19
CA ALA A 314 -7.00 29.06 15.11
C ALA A 314 -8.09 27.99 14.86
N ILE A 315 -7.74 26.84 14.27
CA ILE A 315 -8.70 25.76 13.98
C ILE A 315 -8.62 24.59 14.97
N LYS A 316 -7.91 24.79 16.09
CA LYS A 316 -7.81 23.84 17.19
C LYS A 316 -9.19 23.34 17.65
N GLY A 317 -9.31 22.04 17.91
CA GLY A 317 -10.56 21.38 18.25
C GLY A 317 -11.39 20.92 17.06
N THR A 318 -10.98 21.26 15.82
CA THR A 318 -11.55 20.64 14.62
C THR A 318 -11.06 19.19 14.53
N SER A 319 -11.96 18.23 14.34
CA SER A 319 -11.56 16.83 14.17
C SER A 319 -10.67 16.66 12.93
N GLN A 320 -9.79 15.65 12.94
CA GLN A 320 -8.90 15.39 11.80
C GLN A 320 -9.70 15.10 10.52
N ALA A 321 -10.80 14.36 10.63
CA ALA A 321 -11.71 14.05 9.52
C ALA A 321 -12.44 15.29 8.97
N ASP A 322 -12.89 16.21 9.85
CA ASP A 322 -13.51 17.46 9.42
C ASP A 322 -12.50 18.40 8.75
N ALA A 323 -11.26 18.43 9.25
CA ALA A 323 -10.18 19.23 8.67
C ALA A 323 -9.79 18.71 7.28
N GLU A 324 -9.72 17.39 7.10
CA GLU A 324 -9.51 16.75 5.81
C GLU A 324 -10.64 17.07 4.83
N THR A 325 -11.89 16.91 5.25
CA THR A 325 -13.07 17.26 4.42
C THR A 325 -13.02 18.72 3.95
N LYS A 326 -12.69 19.65 4.87
CA LYS A 326 -12.54 21.08 4.55
C LYS A 326 -11.34 21.35 3.65
N TYR A 327 -10.23 20.63 3.82
CA TYR A 327 -9.04 20.75 2.97
C TYR A 327 -9.40 20.40 1.52
N ILE A 328 -10.05 19.26 1.31
CA ILE A 328 -10.50 18.78 -0.01
C ILE A 328 -11.44 19.81 -0.66
N ALA A 329 -12.44 20.29 0.08
CA ALA A 329 -13.37 21.29 -0.42
C ALA A 329 -12.65 22.58 -0.83
N LYS A 330 -11.64 23.00 -0.05
CA LYS A 330 -10.85 24.19 -0.35
C LYS A 330 -10.00 24.01 -1.60
N VAL A 331 -9.32 22.87 -1.75
CA VAL A 331 -8.53 22.55 -2.95
C VAL A 331 -9.42 22.56 -4.20
N LYS A 332 -10.59 21.91 -4.16
CA LYS A 332 -11.56 21.93 -5.26
C LYS A 332 -12.02 23.34 -5.64
N SER A 333 -12.28 24.20 -4.64
CA SER A 333 -12.69 25.59 -4.91
C SER A 333 -11.61 26.42 -5.63
N LEU A 334 -10.35 25.99 -5.56
CA LEU A 334 -9.21 26.67 -6.19
C LEU A 334 -8.87 26.10 -7.57
N GLN A 335 -9.49 24.99 -7.98
CA GLN A 335 -9.30 24.37 -9.29
C GLN A 335 -10.11 25.03 -10.42
N GLY A 336 -11.06 25.91 -10.09
CA GLY A 336 -11.91 26.60 -11.06
C GLY A 336 -13.30 25.99 -11.17
#